data_AF-A0A2A9NY92-F1
#
_entry.id   AF-A0A2A9NY92-F1
#
_cell.length_a   1.000
_cell.length_b   1.000
_cell.length_c   1.000
_cell.angle_alpha   90.00
_cell.angle_beta   90.00
_cell.angle_gamma   90.00
#
_symmetry.space_group_name_H-M   'P 1'
#
loop_
_entity.id
_entity.type
_entity.pdbx_description
1 polymer ?
#
loop_
_entity_poly.entity_id
_entity_poly.type
_entity_poly.pdbx_seq_one_letter_code
_entity_poly.pdbx_strand_id
1 'polypeptide(L)'
;MAKAVTVNKNKKTTPPPTPISTFFPLHDCYYISQSHPSIYPPPSMPESPKQQLSPVDETPISPVRPDHARRNSLENHLMHRPNRAELVDKNILLASSAAPGLQAHQKELERNMLEDKLNDKISQRPDPGELIKEGVLQEDPRTADQKYEEAMEAEYAKREGGA
;
A
#
# COMPACT_ATOMS: atom_id res chain seq x y z
N MET A 1 -34.26 20.12 -33.10
CA MET A 1 -32.89 20.51 -32.71
C MET A 1 -32.27 19.37 -31.91
N ALA A 2 -31.41 18.56 -32.52
CA ALA A 2 -30.73 17.45 -31.84
C ALA A 2 -29.50 17.98 -31.09
N LYS A 3 -29.42 17.74 -29.77
CA LYS A 3 -28.24 18.09 -28.97
C LYS A 3 -27.18 17.00 -29.13
N ALA A 4 -26.01 17.38 -29.62
CA ALA A 4 -24.84 16.52 -29.69
C ALA A 4 -24.30 16.26 -28.28
N VAL A 5 -24.22 15.00 -27.89
CA VAL A 5 -23.56 14.57 -26.65
C VAL A 5 -22.07 14.39 -26.95
N THR A 6 -21.25 15.29 -26.43
CA THR A 6 -19.79 15.20 -26.52
C THR A 6 -19.30 14.14 -25.53
N VAL A 7 -18.97 12.95 -26.03
CA VAL A 7 -18.38 11.86 -25.24
C VAL A 7 -16.91 12.19 -24.97
N ASN A 8 -16.56 12.44 -23.71
CA ASN A 8 -15.19 12.58 -23.27
C ASN A 8 -14.50 11.21 -23.27
N LYS A 9 -13.37 11.09 -23.99
CA LYS A 9 -12.71 9.81 -24.35
C LYS A 9 -11.50 9.45 -23.47
N ASN A 10 -11.34 10.04 -22.30
CA ASN A 10 -10.18 9.75 -21.44
C ASN A 10 -10.44 8.56 -20.50
N LYS A 11 -10.65 7.37 -21.07
CA LYS A 11 -10.65 6.11 -20.31
C LYS A 11 -9.22 5.62 -20.21
N LYS A 12 -8.57 5.82 -19.07
CA LYS A 12 -7.25 5.23 -18.80
C LYS A 12 -7.45 3.74 -18.51
N THR A 13 -7.32 2.93 -19.55
CA THR A 13 -7.41 1.47 -19.46
C THR A 13 -6.17 0.94 -18.74
N THR A 14 -6.31 0.46 -17.51
CA THR A 14 -5.25 -0.33 -16.87
C THR A 14 -5.21 -1.72 -17.52
N PRO A 15 -4.01 -2.27 -17.82
CA PRO A 15 -3.91 -3.57 -18.48
C PRO A 15 -4.37 -4.69 -17.54
N PRO A 16 -5.02 -5.75 -18.05
CA PRO A 16 -5.43 -6.89 -17.23
C PRO A 16 -4.20 -7.65 -16.69
N PRO A 17 -4.27 -8.23 -15.48
CA PRO A 17 -3.17 -9.03 -14.93
C PRO A 17 -2.92 -10.26 -15.82
N THR A 18 -1.67 -10.50 -16.18
CA THR A 18 -1.26 -11.64 -17.00
C THR A 18 -1.36 -12.95 -16.19
N PRO A 19 -1.84 -14.06 -16.79
CA PRO A 19 -1.84 -15.35 -16.13
C PRO A 19 -0.40 -15.90 -16.06
N ILE A 20 0.00 -16.38 -14.88
CA ILE A 20 1.29 -17.05 -14.66
C ILE A 20 1.25 -18.41 -15.37
N SER A 21 1.98 -18.51 -16.49
CA SER A 21 2.16 -19.75 -17.24
C SER A 21 3.16 -20.66 -16.51
N THR A 22 2.66 -21.69 -15.82
CA THR A 22 3.50 -22.77 -15.29
C THR A 22 3.51 -23.94 -16.28
N PHE A 23 4.39 -23.88 -17.27
CA PHE A 23 4.70 -25.00 -18.16
C PHE A 23 6.01 -25.64 -17.71
N PHE A 24 5.92 -26.69 -16.88
CA PHE A 24 7.06 -27.54 -16.50
C PHE A 24 7.17 -28.69 -17.51
N PRO A 25 8.30 -28.85 -18.23
CA PRO A 25 8.47 -29.96 -19.16
C PRO A 25 8.69 -31.29 -18.41
N LEU A 26 7.98 -32.31 -18.87
CA LEU A 26 8.06 -33.71 -18.47
C LEU A 26 9.47 -34.26 -18.75
N HIS A 27 10.06 -34.97 -17.80
CA HIS A 27 11.30 -35.71 -17.99
C HIS A 27 11.04 -36.98 -18.81
N ASP A 28 11.72 -37.10 -19.95
CA ASP A 28 11.83 -38.37 -20.69
C ASP A 28 12.95 -39.22 -20.07
N CYS A 29 12.55 -40.34 -19.45
CA CYS A 29 13.46 -41.38 -18.98
C CYS A 29 13.91 -42.23 -20.18
N TYR A 30 15.21 -42.20 -20.54
CA TYR A 30 15.78 -43.20 -21.44
C TYR A 30 16.81 -44.06 -20.71
N TYR A 31 16.45 -45.34 -20.64
CA TYR A 31 17.19 -46.44 -20.04
C TYR A 31 18.11 -47.05 -21.10
N ILE A 32 19.43 -47.08 -20.85
CA ILE A 32 20.37 -47.89 -21.64
C ILE A 32 21.15 -48.79 -20.69
N SER A 33 20.80 -50.07 -20.68
CA SER A 33 21.63 -51.15 -20.17
C SER A 33 22.79 -51.40 -21.13
N GLN A 34 24.02 -51.16 -20.68
CA GLN A 34 25.19 -51.83 -21.24
C GLN A 34 25.96 -52.52 -20.11
N SER A 35 25.82 -53.84 -20.07
CA SER A 35 26.70 -54.74 -19.35
C SER A 35 28.10 -54.71 -19.98
N HIS A 36 29.10 -54.20 -19.26
CA HIS A 36 30.51 -54.44 -19.56
C HIS A 36 31.12 -55.34 -18.48
N PRO A 37 31.92 -56.36 -18.86
CA PRO A 37 32.49 -57.32 -17.93
C PRO A 37 33.55 -56.67 -17.03
N SER A 38 33.47 -56.99 -15.74
CA SER A 38 34.44 -56.61 -14.71
C SER A 38 35.79 -57.29 -14.97
N ILE A 39 36.75 -56.53 -15.49
CA ILE A 39 38.17 -56.92 -15.52
C ILE A 39 39.02 -55.71 -15.13
N TYR A 40 38.94 -55.26 -13.88
CA TYR A 40 40.04 -54.53 -13.24
C TYR A 40 39.94 -54.72 -11.72
N PRO A 41 41.01 -55.17 -11.02
CA PRO A 41 41.06 -55.09 -9.58
C PRO A 41 41.09 -53.61 -9.17
N PRO A 42 40.41 -53.21 -8.08
CA PRO A 42 40.40 -51.82 -7.65
C PRO A 42 41.83 -51.39 -7.25
N PRO A 43 42.34 -50.23 -7.73
CA PRO A 43 43.57 -49.68 -7.23
C PRO A 43 43.41 -49.30 -5.76
N SER A 44 44.36 -49.72 -4.92
CA SER A 44 44.51 -49.28 -3.53
C SER A 44 44.75 -47.76 -3.51
N MET A 45 43.69 -46.99 -3.30
CA MET A 45 43.79 -45.56 -3.07
C MET A 45 44.40 -45.30 -1.68
N PRO A 46 45.40 -44.40 -1.56
CA PRO A 46 45.83 -43.90 -0.25
C PRO A 46 44.66 -43.14 0.41
N GLU A 47 44.62 -43.25 1.74
CA GLU A 47 43.62 -42.66 2.63
C GLU A 47 43.03 -41.33 2.12
N SER A 48 41.71 -41.30 1.98
CA SER A 48 40.98 -40.05 1.79
C SER A 48 41.30 -39.10 2.93
N PRO A 49 41.60 -37.83 2.66
CA PRO A 49 41.76 -36.86 3.74
C PRO A 49 40.44 -36.81 4.49
N LYS A 50 40.49 -37.06 5.80
CA LYS A 50 39.35 -36.88 6.70
C LYS A 50 38.78 -35.50 6.41
N GLN A 51 37.64 -35.45 5.72
CA GLN A 51 36.84 -34.24 5.65
C GLN A 51 36.40 -33.99 7.09
N GLN A 52 37.13 -33.11 7.77
CA GLN A 52 36.71 -32.50 9.00
C GLN A 52 35.43 -31.75 8.65
N LEU A 53 34.28 -32.39 8.90
CA LEU A 53 33.02 -31.69 9.00
C LEU A 53 33.26 -30.59 10.02
N SER A 54 33.22 -29.33 9.56
CA SER A 54 33.22 -28.18 10.45
C SER A 54 32.19 -28.43 11.54
N PRO A 55 32.49 -28.18 12.82
CA PRO A 55 31.52 -28.38 13.90
C PRO A 55 30.25 -27.63 13.52
N VAL A 56 29.17 -28.37 13.25
CA VAL A 56 27.86 -27.77 13.03
C VAL A 56 27.51 -27.11 14.35
N ASP A 57 27.31 -25.80 14.32
CA ASP A 57 26.89 -25.02 15.47
C ASP A 57 25.44 -25.40 15.81
N GLU A 58 25.29 -26.34 16.74
CA GLU A 58 24.01 -26.77 17.32
C GLU A 58 23.47 -25.74 18.33
N THR A 59 24.05 -24.53 18.41
CA THR A 59 23.44 -23.48 19.21
C THR A 59 22.04 -23.17 18.65
N PRO A 60 21.01 -23.20 19.52
CA PRO A 60 19.66 -22.90 19.07
C PRO A 60 19.63 -21.48 18.49
N ILE A 61 19.06 -21.32 17.29
CA ILE A 61 18.85 -20.03 16.61
C ILE A 61 18.04 -19.05 17.48
N SER A 62 17.34 -19.57 18.49
CA SER A 62 16.66 -18.78 19.52
C SER A 62 17.56 -18.61 20.75
N PRO A 63 17.66 -17.40 21.34
CA PRO A 63 18.31 -17.22 22.63
C PRO A 63 17.58 -18.06 23.69
N VAL A 64 18.09 -19.28 23.99
CA VAL A 64 17.70 -20.08 25.15
C VAL A 64 18.39 -19.47 26.36
N ARG A 65 18.09 -18.21 26.65
CA ARG A 65 18.33 -17.64 27.96
C ARG A 65 16.97 -17.53 28.63
N PRO A 66 16.82 -17.99 29.89
CA PRO A 66 15.67 -17.66 30.72
C PRO A 66 15.77 -16.17 31.09
N ASP A 67 15.66 -15.31 30.08
CA ASP A 67 15.73 -13.88 30.28
C ASP A 67 14.37 -13.44 30.80
N HIS A 68 14.26 -13.49 32.13
CA HIS A 68 13.09 -13.02 32.85
C HIS A 68 12.75 -11.57 32.44
N ALA A 69 13.73 -10.74 32.05
CA ALA A 69 13.46 -9.39 31.56
C ALA A 69 12.67 -9.40 30.24
N ARG A 70 12.98 -10.30 29.31
CA ARG A 70 12.19 -10.45 28.06
C ARG A 70 10.78 -10.94 28.35
N ARG A 71 10.61 -11.90 29.26
CA ARG A 71 9.27 -12.38 29.67
C ARG A 71 8.46 -11.28 30.34
N ASN A 72 9.06 -10.55 31.29
CA ASN A 72 8.44 -9.44 32.00
C ASN A 72 8.07 -8.29 31.05
N SER A 73 8.94 -7.98 30.08
CA SER A 73 8.65 -6.99 29.05
C SER A 73 7.46 -7.41 28.18
N LEU A 74 7.43 -8.65 27.68
CA LEU A 74 6.31 -9.15 26.89
C LEU A 74 5.00 -9.11 27.68
N GLU A 75 5.01 -9.55 28.94
CA GLU A 75 3.85 -9.49 29.83
C GLU A 75 3.30 -8.06 29.94
N ASN A 76 4.18 -7.09 30.18
CA ASN A 76 3.79 -5.67 30.25
C ASN A 76 3.15 -5.16 28.94
N HIS A 77 3.66 -5.58 27.77
CA HIS A 77 3.08 -5.18 26.47
C HIS A 77 1.73 -5.85 26.20
N LEU A 78 1.54 -7.09 26.66
CA LEU A 78 0.26 -7.79 26.53
C LEU A 78 -0.82 -7.17 27.43
N MET A 79 -0.44 -6.74 28.64
CA MET A 79 -1.35 -6.05 29.56
C MET A 79 -1.82 -4.69 29.02
N HIS A 80 -0.96 -3.96 28.33
CA HIS A 80 -1.27 -2.66 27.73
C HIS A 80 -1.62 -2.74 26.24
N ARG A 81 -2.01 -3.93 25.76
CA ARG A 81 -2.33 -4.12 24.35
C ARG A 81 -3.61 -3.34 24.00
N PRO A 82 -3.57 -2.41 23.02
CA PRO A 82 -4.75 -1.65 22.60
C PRO A 82 -5.78 -2.55 21.91
N ASN A 83 -7.06 -2.19 22.07
CA ASN A 83 -8.16 -2.87 21.38
C ASN A 83 -8.13 -2.57 19.87
N ARG A 84 -8.70 -3.47 19.05
CA ARG A 84 -8.88 -3.27 17.61
C ARG A 84 -9.60 -1.95 17.29
N ALA A 85 -10.63 -1.58 18.05
CA ALA A 85 -11.37 -0.34 17.83
C ALA A 85 -10.45 0.89 17.91
N GLU A 86 -9.63 0.99 18.96
CA GLU A 86 -8.66 2.08 19.12
C GLU A 86 -7.64 2.16 17.98
N LEU A 87 -7.21 1.00 17.45
CA LEU A 87 -6.30 0.96 16.32
C LEU A 87 -6.97 1.42 15.02
N VAL A 88 -8.27 1.17 14.85
CA VAL A 88 -9.06 1.67 13.72
C VAL A 88 -9.26 3.18 13.84
N ASP A 89 -9.61 3.69 15.01
CA ASP A 89 -9.79 5.12 15.26
C ASP A 89 -8.49 5.91 15.03
N LYS A 90 -7.35 5.33 15.42
CA LYS A 90 -6.01 5.87 15.15
C LYS A 90 -5.56 5.68 13.69
N ASN A 91 -6.40 5.13 12.82
CA ASN A 91 -6.10 4.83 11.41
C ASN A 91 -4.87 3.93 11.20
N ILE A 92 -4.54 3.08 12.19
CA ILE A 92 -3.47 2.09 12.10
C ILE A 92 -3.99 0.81 11.41
N LEU A 93 -5.19 0.37 11.81
CA LEU A 93 -5.90 -0.73 11.15
C LEU A 93 -7.03 -0.17 10.27
N LEU A 94 -7.29 -0.83 9.14
CA LEU A 94 -8.45 -0.52 8.32
C LEU A 94 -9.73 -1.00 9.02
N ALA A 95 -10.81 -0.21 8.91
CA ALA A 95 -12.13 -0.55 9.43
C ALA A 95 -12.86 -1.66 8.64
N SER A 96 -12.16 -2.43 7.80
CA SER A 96 -12.75 -3.46 6.96
C SER A 96 -12.82 -4.82 7.67
N SER A 97 -13.85 -5.61 7.33
CA SER A 97 -13.99 -7.02 7.69
C SER A 97 -13.39 -7.96 6.63
N ALA A 98 -12.88 -7.43 5.52
CA ALA A 98 -12.25 -8.22 4.47
C ALA A 98 -10.96 -8.90 4.95
N ALA A 99 -10.64 -10.03 4.34
CA ALA A 99 -9.40 -10.76 4.59
C ALA A 99 -8.17 -9.86 4.34
N PRO A 100 -7.07 -9.99 5.13
CA PRO A 100 -5.91 -9.10 5.01
C PRO A 100 -5.33 -8.98 3.61
N GLY A 101 -5.32 -10.06 2.83
CA GLY A 101 -4.84 -10.06 1.44
C GLY A 101 -5.71 -9.27 0.46
N LEU A 102 -6.98 -9.01 0.77
CA LEU A 102 -7.92 -8.30 -0.10
C LEU A 102 -8.12 -6.83 0.30
N GLN A 103 -7.70 -6.43 1.51
CA GLN A 103 -7.91 -5.08 2.03
C GLN A 103 -7.29 -4.00 1.14
N ALA A 104 -6.13 -4.29 0.54
CA ALA A 104 -5.46 -3.37 -0.38
C ALA A 104 -6.31 -3.10 -1.63
N HIS A 105 -6.81 -4.17 -2.29
CA HIS A 105 -7.65 -4.05 -3.47
C HIS A 105 -9.01 -3.40 -3.18
N GLN A 106 -9.60 -3.71 -2.02
CA GLN A 106 -10.82 -3.04 -1.57
C GLN A 106 -10.61 -1.52 -1.45
N LYS A 107 -9.54 -1.09 -0.77
CA LYS A 107 -9.22 0.33 -0.60
C LYS A 107 -8.94 1.03 -1.93
N GLU A 108 -8.27 0.35 -2.85
CA GLU A 108 -8.01 0.87 -4.20
C GLU A 108 -9.32 1.08 -4.97
N LEU A 109 -10.24 0.11 -4.93
CA LEU A 109 -11.55 0.23 -5.55
C LEU A 109 -12.35 1.38 -4.94
N GLU A 110 -12.44 1.45 -3.61
CA GLU A 110 -13.14 2.52 -2.90
C GLU A 110 -12.59 3.90 -3.27
N ARG A 111 -11.26 4.03 -3.35
CA ARG A 111 -10.59 5.26 -3.80
C ARG A 111 -11.01 5.64 -5.22
N ASN A 112 -10.93 4.71 -6.18
CA ASN A 112 -11.28 5.00 -7.57
C ASN A 112 -12.76 5.43 -7.70
N MET A 113 -13.66 4.74 -7.01
CA MET A 113 -15.08 5.11 -6.98
C MET A 113 -15.31 6.51 -6.40
N LEU A 114 -14.57 6.88 -5.34
CA LEU A 114 -14.63 8.22 -4.76
C LEU A 114 -14.06 9.28 -5.70
N GLU A 115 -12.97 8.98 -6.39
CA GLU A 115 -12.36 9.88 -7.38
C GLU A 115 -13.35 10.16 -8.52
N ASP A 116 -13.96 9.13 -9.10
CA ASP A 116 -14.96 9.28 -10.16
C ASP A 116 -16.16 10.12 -9.68
N LYS A 117 -16.70 9.79 -8.51
CA LYS A 117 -17.83 10.53 -7.92
C LYS A 117 -17.49 12.00 -7.64
N LEU A 118 -16.26 12.27 -7.21
CA LEU A 118 -15.80 13.64 -6.96
C LEU A 118 -15.62 14.41 -8.28
N ASN A 119 -15.02 13.78 -9.29
CA ASN A 119 -14.82 14.38 -10.60
C ASN A 119 -16.14 14.80 -11.25
N ASP A 120 -17.18 13.96 -11.14
CA ASP A 120 -18.52 14.29 -11.63
C ASP A 120 -19.09 15.54 -10.94
N LYS A 121 -18.97 15.61 -9.60
CA LYS A 121 -19.45 16.75 -8.81
C LYS A 121 -18.69 18.04 -9.08
N ILE A 122 -17.37 17.96 -9.24
CA ILE A 122 -16.53 19.11 -9.57
C ILE A 122 -16.86 19.63 -10.97
N SER A 123 -17.12 18.72 -11.92
CA SER A 123 -17.50 19.10 -13.29
C SER A 123 -18.84 19.82 -13.36
N GLN A 124 -19.74 19.53 -12.41
CA GLN A 124 -21.06 20.16 -12.27
C GLN A 124 -21.08 21.26 -11.18
N ARG A 125 -19.92 21.81 -10.82
CA ARG A 125 -19.85 22.87 -9.80
C ARG A 125 -20.62 24.12 -10.28
N PRO A 126 -21.65 24.59 -9.55
CA PRO A 126 -22.41 25.78 -9.93
C PRO A 126 -21.55 27.05 -9.81
N ASP A 127 -21.86 28.03 -10.65
CA ASP A 127 -21.19 29.33 -10.63
C ASP A 127 -21.62 30.13 -9.38
N PRO A 128 -20.75 30.94 -8.76
CA PRO A 128 -21.12 31.82 -7.65
C PRO A 128 -22.37 32.67 -7.93
N GLY A 129 -22.58 33.14 -9.17
CA GLY A 129 -23.78 33.92 -9.51
C GLY A 129 -25.08 33.11 -9.38
N GLU A 130 -25.04 31.82 -9.70
CA GLU A 130 -26.18 30.91 -9.51
C GLU A 130 -26.49 30.73 -8.02
N LEU A 131 -25.45 30.59 -7.19
CA LEU A 131 -25.59 30.46 -5.74
C LEU A 131 -26.16 31.72 -5.07
N ILE A 132 -25.86 32.91 -5.62
CA ILE A 132 -26.46 34.18 -5.16
C ILE A 132 -27.96 34.20 -5.47
N LYS A 133 -28.34 33.79 -6.68
CA LYS A 133 -29.75 33.72 -7.10
C LYS A 133 -30.55 32.74 -6.25
N GLU A 134 -29.96 31.62 -5.87
CA GLU A 134 -30.58 30.63 -4.97
C GLU A 134 -30.61 31.07 -3.50
N GLY A 135 -29.96 32.19 -3.15
CA GLY A 135 -29.90 32.72 -1.80
C GLY A 135 -28.97 31.94 -0.86
N VAL A 136 -28.14 31.05 -1.41
CA VAL A 136 -27.13 30.28 -0.66
C VAL A 136 -25.89 31.13 -0.39
N LEU A 137 -25.48 31.95 -1.36
CA LEU A 137 -24.37 32.88 -1.25
C LEU A 137 -24.92 34.31 -1.16
N GLN A 138 -24.44 35.11 -0.20
CA GLN A 138 -24.75 36.54 -0.17
C GLN A 138 -23.83 37.27 -1.14
N GLU A 139 -24.36 38.24 -1.88
CA GLU A 139 -23.55 39.11 -2.72
C GLU A 139 -22.67 39.99 -1.81
N ASP A 140 -21.35 39.94 -2.02
CA ASP A 140 -20.43 40.86 -1.35
C ASP A 140 -20.62 42.23 -2.00
N PRO A 141 -21.12 43.26 -1.28
CA PRO A 141 -21.37 44.57 -1.87
C PRO A 141 -20.08 45.29 -2.26
N ARG A 142 -18.91 44.75 -1.91
CA ARG A 142 -17.60 45.31 -2.23
C ARG A 142 -17.05 44.70 -3.51
N THR A 143 -16.57 45.55 -4.40
CA THR A 143 -15.85 45.13 -5.60
C THR A 143 -14.53 44.44 -5.20
N ALA A 144 -14.03 43.52 -6.03
CA ALA A 144 -12.74 42.84 -5.79
C ALA A 144 -11.58 43.82 -5.51
N ASP A 145 -11.59 44.98 -6.18
CA ASP A 145 -10.59 46.03 -6.01
C ASP A 145 -10.69 46.71 -4.63
N GLN A 146 -11.89 47.02 -4.17
CA GLN A 146 -12.12 47.63 -2.84
C GLN A 146 -11.70 46.69 -1.72
N LYS A 147 -11.93 45.38 -1.90
CA LYS A 147 -11.47 44.35 -0.97
C LYS A 147 -9.94 44.27 -0.89
N TYR A 148 -9.25 44.49 -2.01
CA TYR A 148 -7.79 44.53 -2.06
C TYR A 148 -7.23 45.80 -1.38
N GLU A 149 -7.84 46.95 -1.65
CA GLU A 149 -7.47 48.23 -1.05
C GLU A 149 -7.63 48.20 0.48
N GLU A 150 -8.77 47.70 0.97
CA GLU A 150 -9.02 47.56 2.41
C GLU A 150 -8.06 46.58 3.07
N ALA A 151 -7.67 45.50 2.38
CA ALA A 151 -6.67 44.56 2.89
C ALA A 151 -5.27 45.20 2.99
N MET A 152 -4.88 46.01 2.01
CA MET A 152 -3.64 46.79 2.10
C MET A 152 -3.69 47.82 3.23
N GLU A 153 -4.80 48.54 3.36
CA GLU A 153 -4.97 49.58 4.37
C GLU A 153 -5.00 48.99 5.79
N ALA A 154 -5.65 47.83 5.98
CA ALA A 154 -5.65 47.10 7.24
C ALA A 154 -4.25 46.61 7.65
N GLU A 155 -3.41 46.21 6.69
CA GLU A 155 -2.01 45.87 6.96
C GLU A 155 -1.22 47.09 7.45
N TYR A 156 -1.44 48.24 6.81
CA TYR A 156 -0.81 49.51 7.20
C TYR A 156 -1.26 49.96 8.60
N ALA A 157 -2.57 49.90 8.88
CA ALA A 157 -3.14 50.23 10.18
C ALA A 157 -2.64 49.31 11.30
N LYS A 158 -2.38 48.03 11.01
CA LYS A 158 -1.82 47.07 11.97
C LYS A 158 -0.36 47.36 12.34
N ARG A 159 0.40 48.02 11.46
CA ARG A 159 1.81 48.35 11.65
C ARG A 159 2.04 49.70 12.33
N GLU A 160 1.21 50.70 12.03
CA GLU A 160 1.37 52.09 12.51
C GLU A 160 0.67 52.40 13.84
N GLY A 161 0.03 51.41 14.47
CA GLY A 161 -0.51 51.52 15.83
C GLY A 161 -2.02 51.71 15.85
N GLY A 162 -2.73 50.66 16.28
CA GLY A 162 -4.07 50.82 16.82
C GLY A 162 -3.97 51.45 18.21
N ALA A 163 -4.56 52.63 18.38
CA ALA A 163 -4.90 53.17 19.69
C ALA A 163 -6.07 52.38 20.31
#